data_AF-A0A822GGL4-F1
#
_entry.id   AF-A0A822GGL4-F1
#
_cell.length_a   1.000
_cell.length_b   1.000
_cell.length_c   1.000
_cell.angle_alpha   90.00
_cell.angle_beta   90.00
_cell.angle_gamma   90.00
#
_symmetry.space_group_name_H-M   'P 1'
#
loop_
_entity.id
_entity.type
_entity.pdbx_description
1 polymer ?
#
loop_
_entity_poly.entity_id
_entity_poly.type
_entity_poly.pdbx_seq_one_letter_code
_entity_poly.pdbx_strand_id
1 'polypeptide(L)'
;MKEILLAVLGMLDDDDRLTRMNSCYVLQALFSNDDAIRTIDNDQLHKVYPDLLKRLDDISDDIRLIICSTLNAYVQSFHRNFNIELYRSHLEDIAKILLIHMDDQNSQIQNVVFDTIIQFAIQLENASETFINEIRNVKHKHRNQTLCDTLIERIQQLK
;
A
#
# COMPACT_ATOMS: atom_id res chain seq x y z
N MET A 1 11.55 -5.89 17.82
CA MET A 1 10.77 -5.66 16.58
C MET A 1 11.60 -4.87 15.57
N LYS A 2 11.92 -3.59 15.83
CA LYS A 2 12.59 -2.68 14.87
C LYS A 2 13.75 -3.29 14.07
N GLU A 3 14.70 -3.98 14.71
CA GLU A 3 15.83 -4.61 14.02
C GLU A 3 15.38 -5.73 13.06
N ILE A 4 14.40 -6.54 13.48
CA ILE A 4 13.81 -7.59 12.64
C ILE A 4 13.09 -6.97 11.45
N LEU A 5 12.30 -5.91 11.66
CA LEU A 5 11.62 -5.20 10.58
C LEU A 5 12.62 -4.68 9.55
N LEU A 6 13.67 -3.99 9.99
CA LEU A 6 14.71 -3.46 9.09
C LEU A 6 15.44 -4.56 8.34
N ALA A 7 15.78 -5.66 9.01
CA ALA A 7 16.42 -6.80 8.38
C ALA A 7 15.53 -7.39 7.28
N VAL A 8 14.25 -7.65 7.58
CA VAL A 8 13.30 -8.23 6.62
C VAL A 8 12.99 -7.27 5.46
N LEU A 9 12.94 -5.95 5.71
CA LEU A 9 12.81 -4.96 4.63
C LEU A 9 14.00 -5.01 3.67
N GLY A 10 15.23 -5.16 4.19
CA GLY A 10 16.41 -5.34 3.35
C GLY A 10 16.34 -6.60 2.47
N MET A 11 15.68 -7.65 2.94
CA MET A 11 15.48 -8.89 2.17
C MET A 11 14.46 -8.74 1.04
N LEU A 12 13.69 -7.64 0.98
CA LEU A 12 12.84 -7.36 -0.18
C LEU A 12 13.67 -7.04 -1.43
N ASP A 13 14.93 -6.61 -1.31
CA ASP A 13 15.83 -6.33 -2.44
C ASP A 13 16.72 -7.53 -2.81
N ASP A 14 16.48 -8.69 -2.22
CA ASP A 14 17.28 -9.90 -2.47
C ASP A 14 17.14 -10.38 -3.92
N ASP A 15 18.23 -10.90 -4.49
CA ASP A 15 18.23 -11.44 -5.86
C ASP A 15 17.30 -12.67 -5.99
N ASP A 16 17.18 -13.48 -4.93
CA ASP A 16 16.35 -14.66 -4.93
C ASP A 16 14.86 -14.32 -4.74
N ARG A 17 14.05 -14.77 -5.70
CA ARG A 17 12.60 -14.54 -5.72
C ARG A 17 11.90 -15.11 -4.48
N LEU A 18 12.31 -16.29 -4.01
CA LEU A 18 11.67 -16.91 -2.84
C LEU A 18 12.02 -16.15 -1.56
N THR A 19 13.23 -15.61 -1.44
CA THR A 19 13.61 -14.72 -0.34
C THR A 19 12.73 -13.48 -0.30
N ARG A 20 12.55 -12.79 -1.44
CA ARG A 20 11.64 -11.63 -1.51
C ARG A 20 10.20 -11.98 -1.14
N MET A 21 9.70 -13.11 -1.65
CA MET A 21 8.33 -13.59 -1.36
C MET A 21 8.15 -13.95 0.11
N ASN A 22 9.09 -14.69 0.70
CA ASN A 22 9.06 -15.05 2.12
C ASN A 22 9.15 -13.81 3.01
N SER A 23 9.90 -12.80 2.59
CA SER A 23 10.00 -11.53 3.30
C SER A 23 8.66 -10.81 3.34
N CYS A 24 7.89 -10.82 2.25
CA CYS A 24 6.52 -10.31 2.24
C CYS A 24 5.61 -11.03 3.24
N TYR A 25 5.68 -12.38 3.31
CA TYR A 25 4.90 -13.15 4.30
C TYR A 25 5.31 -12.84 5.74
N VAL A 26 6.61 -12.70 6.01
CA VAL A 26 7.10 -12.32 7.34
C VAL A 26 6.63 -10.92 7.71
N LEU A 27 6.69 -9.96 6.78
CA LEU A 27 6.19 -8.60 7.01
C LEU A 27 4.68 -8.59 7.31
N GLN A 28 3.88 -9.34 6.57
CA GLN A 28 2.46 -9.50 6.86
C GLN A 28 2.23 -10.02 8.29
N ALA A 29 2.94 -11.06 8.71
CA ALA A 29 2.84 -11.60 10.06
C ALA A 29 3.27 -10.59 11.15
N LEU A 30 4.29 -9.77 10.86
CA LEU A 30 4.73 -8.71 11.77
C LEU A 30 3.70 -7.58 11.87
N PHE A 31 3.11 -7.15 10.75
CA PHE A 31 2.10 -6.09 10.72
C PHE A 31 0.78 -6.50 11.36
N SER A 32 0.40 -7.78 11.26
CA SER A 32 -0.81 -8.31 11.88
C SER A 32 -0.64 -8.70 13.35
N ASN A 33 0.55 -8.50 13.94
CA ASN A 33 0.80 -8.83 15.33
C ASN A 33 0.71 -7.57 16.22
N ASP A 34 -0.38 -7.46 16.98
CA ASP A 34 -0.66 -6.31 17.86
C ASP A 34 0.47 -6.03 18.86
N ASP A 35 1.05 -7.06 19.47
CA ASP A 35 2.15 -6.90 20.44
C ASP A 35 3.41 -6.37 19.77
N ALA A 36 3.71 -6.85 18.56
CA ALA A 36 4.84 -6.37 17.76
C ALA A 36 4.64 -4.91 17.35
N ILE A 37 3.45 -4.56 16.86
CA ILE A 37 3.13 -3.22 16.35
C ILE A 37 3.05 -2.16 17.45
N ARG A 38 2.63 -2.51 18.67
CA ARG A 38 2.69 -1.59 19.82
C ARG A 38 4.11 -1.10 20.14
N THR A 39 5.14 -1.80 19.67
CA THR A 39 6.55 -1.38 19.87
C THR A 39 7.07 -0.40 18.82
N ILE A 40 6.24 -0.01 17.84
CA ILE A 40 6.61 0.85 16.72
C ILE A 40 5.59 1.99 16.62
N ASP A 41 6.07 3.22 16.53
CA ASP A 41 5.22 4.40 16.35
C ASP A 41 4.87 4.66 14.86
N ASN A 42 3.91 5.55 14.61
CA ASN A 42 3.48 5.87 13.24
C ASN A 42 4.62 6.48 12.40
N ASP A 43 5.51 7.29 12.99
CA ASP A 43 6.67 7.87 12.29
C ASP A 43 7.62 6.80 11.77
N GLN A 44 7.83 5.74 12.54
CA GLN A 44 8.62 4.59 12.14
C GLN A 44 7.91 3.76 11.07
N LEU A 45 6.58 3.57 11.17
CA LEU A 45 5.81 2.90 10.13
C LEU A 45 5.85 3.67 8.79
N HIS A 46 5.85 5.01 8.80
CA HIS A 46 5.97 5.78 7.55
C HIS A 46 7.30 5.64 6.85
N LYS A 47 8.36 5.19 7.53
CA LYS A 47 9.65 4.92 6.87
C LYS A 47 9.64 3.61 6.07
N VAL A 48 8.59 2.80 6.21
CA VAL A 48 8.52 1.46 5.63
C VAL A 48 7.88 1.44 4.24
N TYR A 49 6.84 2.26 4.01
CA TYR A 49 6.08 2.20 2.75
C TYR A 49 6.93 2.38 1.49
N PRO A 50 8.02 3.19 1.44
CA PRO A 50 8.79 3.34 0.21
C PRO A 50 9.38 2.01 -0.27
N ASP A 51 9.86 1.17 0.65
CA ASP A 51 10.45 -0.13 0.29
C ASP A 51 9.38 -1.15 -0.10
N LEU A 52 8.19 -1.06 0.49
CA LEU A 52 7.04 -1.87 0.06
C LEU A 52 6.61 -1.48 -1.36
N LEU A 53 6.39 -0.18 -1.62
CA LEU A 53 5.87 0.29 -2.91
C LEU A 53 6.82 -0.03 -4.08
N LYS A 54 8.14 0.01 -3.86
CA LYS A 54 9.13 -0.39 -4.89
C LYS A 54 8.95 -1.83 -5.39
N ARG A 55 8.26 -2.71 -4.67
CA ARG A 55 7.99 -4.08 -5.12
C ARG A 55 6.82 -4.20 -6.10
N LEU A 56 6.05 -3.13 -6.31
CA LEU A 56 5.09 -3.07 -7.41
C LEU A 56 5.77 -3.01 -8.79
N ASP A 57 7.05 -2.62 -8.83
CA ASP A 57 7.95 -2.66 -10.00
C ASP A 57 8.78 -3.96 -10.10
N ASP A 58 8.53 -4.96 -9.25
CA ASP A 58 9.27 -6.24 -9.31
C ASP A 58 9.08 -6.94 -10.67
N ILE A 59 10.10 -7.62 -11.16
CA ILE A 59 10.02 -8.38 -12.42
C ILE A 59 9.05 -9.57 -12.34
N SER A 60 8.72 -10.04 -11.13
CA SER A 60 7.83 -11.17 -10.89
C SER A 60 6.43 -10.70 -10.52
N ASP A 61 5.44 -11.00 -11.35
CA ASP A 61 4.03 -10.72 -11.03
C ASP A 61 3.58 -11.32 -9.70
N ASP A 62 4.09 -12.51 -9.30
CA ASP A 62 3.83 -13.08 -7.96
C ASP A 62 4.23 -12.12 -6.82
N ILE A 63 5.35 -11.41 -6.96
CA ILE A 63 5.84 -10.44 -5.97
C ILE A 63 4.98 -9.17 -5.99
N ARG A 64 4.62 -8.71 -7.19
CA ARG A 64 3.72 -7.55 -7.36
C ARG A 64 2.32 -7.83 -6.79
N LEU A 65 1.85 -9.07 -6.83
CA LEU A 65 0.61 -9.51 -6.21
C LEU A 65 0.72 -9.59 -4.68
N ILE A 66 1.73 -10.30 -4.14
CA ILE A 66 1.88 -10.49 -2.70
C ILE A 66 2.22 -9.19 -1.95
N ILE A 67 2.89 -8.23 -2.61
CA ILE A 67 3.15 -6.95 -1.98
C ILE A 67 1.87 -6.15 -1.73
N CYS A 68 0.84 -6.29 -2.59
CA CYS A 68 -0.47 -5.68 -2.33
C CYS A 68 -1.09 -6.22 -1.03
N SER A 69 -1.01 -7.54 -0.78
CA SER A 69 -1.41 -8.12 0.50
C SER A 69 -0.58 -7.60 1.68
N THR A 70 0.72 -7.37 1.45
CA THR A 70 1.64 -6.81 2.46
C THR A 70 1.32 -5.35 2.77
N LEU A 71 0.95 -4.55 1.77
CA LEU A 71 0.49 -3.17 1.92
C LEU A 71 -0.85 -3.10 2.67
N ASN A 72 -1.74 -4.06 2.46
CA ASN A 72 -2.99 -4.17 3.23
C ASN A 72 -2.72 -4.45 4.72
N ALA A 73 -1.81 -5.39 5.02
CA ALA A 73 -1.39 -5.63 6.41
C ALA A 73 -0.69 -4.40 7.00
N TYR A 74 0.16 -3.73 6.23
CA TYR A 74 0.82 -2.49 6.62
C TYR A 74 -0.17 -1.40 7.02
N VAL A 75 -1.19 -1.10 6.19
CA VAL A 75 -2.13 -0.03 6.51
C VAL A 75 -2.97 -0.38 7.76
N GLN A 76 -3.31 -1.66 7.95
CA GLN A 76 -4.01 -2.14 9.14
C GLN A 76 -3.17 -1.97 10.43
N SER A 77 -1.85 -1.87 10.32
CA SER A 77 -0.95 -1.71 11.48
C SER A 77 -0.91 -0.29 12.06
N PHE A 78 -1.49 0.71 11.39
CA PHE A 78 -1.53 2.07 11.93
C PHE A 78 -2.39 2.17 13.19
N HIS A 79 -1.87 2.88 14.20
CA HIS A 79 -2.56 3.07 15.47
C HIS A 79 -3.77 4.00 15.33
N ARG A 80 -4.79 3.84 16.20
CA ARG A 80 -6.04 4.63 16.18
C ARG A 80 -5.86 6.15 16.31
N ASN A 81 -4.70 6.62 16.76
CA ASN A 81 -4.35 8.04 16.83
C ASN A 81 -3.65 8.57 15.57
N PHE A 82 -3.84 7.90 14.43
CA PHE A 82 -3.27 8.31 13.15
C PHE A 82 -3.70 9.74 12.77
N ASN A 83 -2.72 10.64 12.63
CA ASN A 83 -2.95 12.03 12.29
C ASN A 83 -2.78 12.23 10.77
N ILE A 84 -3.90 12.27 10.06
CA ILE A 84 -3.92 12.39 8.60
C ILE A 84 -3.30 13.70 8.12
N GLU A 85 -3.47 14.81 8.84
CA GLU A 85 -2.86 16.08 8.46
C GLU A 85 -1.34 16.04 8.57
N LEU A 86 -0.82 15.37 9.61
CA LEU A 86 0.62 15.21 9.81
C LEU A 86 1.25 14.36 8.69
N TYR A 87 0.54 13.33 8.23
CA TYR A 87 1.07 12.34 7.28
C TYR A 87 0.48 12.46 5.87
N ARG A 88 -0.18 13.58 5.55
CA ARG A 88 -0.87 13.80 4.27
C ARG A 88 0.04 13.58 3.07
N SER A 89 1.26 14.09 3.09
CA SER A 89 2.23 13.94 2.00
C SER A 89 2.58 12.47 1.73
N HIS A 90 2.74 11.65 2.78
CA HIS A 90 2.98 10.22 2.62
C HIS A 90 1.79 9.51 1.96
N LEU A 91 0.56 9.90 2.32
CA LEU A 91 -0.64 9.33 1.69
C LEU A 91 -0.77 9.74 0.22
N GLU A 92 -0.45 10.99 -0.12
CA GLU A 92 -0.41 11.45 -1.51
C GLU A 92 0.63 10.67 -2.33
N ASP A 93 1.82 10.44 -1.78
CA ASP A 93 2.87 9.65 -2.44
C ASP A 93 2.44 8.19 -2.66
N ILE A 94 1.85 7.56 -1.63
CA ILE A 94 1.31 6.21 -1.72
C ILE A 94 0.21 6.15 -2.80
N ALA A 95 -0.73 7.10 -2.78
CA ALA A 95 -1.81 7.15 -3.75
C ALA A 95 -1.27 7.29 -5.19
N LYS A 96 -0.32 8.20 -5.43
CA LYS A 96 0.28 8.39 -6.76
C LYS A 96 0.93 7.11 -7.29
N ILE A 97 1.70 6.41 -6.47
CA ILE A 97 2.38 5.17 -6.88
C ILE A 97 1.37 4.05 -7.13
N LEU A 98 0.40 3.85 -6.23
CA LEU A 98 -0.65 2.85 -6.44
C LEU A 98 -1.44 3.14 -7.73
N LEU A 99 -1.75 4.41 -8.03
CA LEU A 99 -2.48 4.75 -9.25
C LEU A 99 -1.69 4.44 -10.53
N ILE A 100 -0.36 4.60 -10.52
CA ILE A 100 0.49 4.16 -11.65
C ILE A 100 0.28 2.66 -11.91
N HIS A 101 0.28 1.83 -10.87
CA HIS A 101 0.09 0.38 -10.99
C HIS A 101 -1.38 -0.04 -11.15
N MET A 102 -2.34 0.81 -10.80
CA MET A 102 -3.74 0.61 -11.16
C MET A 102 -3.96 0.81 -12.67
N ASP A 103 -3.04 1.45 -13.39
CA ASP A 103 -3.11 1.49 -14.84
C ASP A 103 -2.35 0.33 -15.51
N ASP A 104 -1.98 -0.75 -14.80
CA ASP A 104 -1.17 -1.86 -15.36
C ASP A 104 -1.82 -2.59 -16.55
N GLN A 105 -1.03 -3.26 -17.39
CA GLN A 105 -1.56 -4.10 -18.49
C GLN A 105 -2.15 -5.43 -17.99
N ASN A 106 -1.63 -5.96 -16.89
CA ASN A 106 -2.10 -7.17 -16.26
C ASN A 106 -3.33 -6.84 -15.40
N SER A 107 -4.49 -7.36 -15.79
CA SER A 107 -5.76 -7.13 -15.09
C SER A 107 -5.76 -7.66 -13.66
N GLN A 108 -4.98 -8.70 -13.34
CA GLN A 108 -4.86 -9.21 -11.97
C GLN A 108 -4.16 -8.18 -11.08
N ILE A 109 -3.07 -7.58 -11.55
CA ILE A 109 -2.37 -6.49 -10.84
C ILE A 109 -3.32 -5.29 -10.68
N GLN A 110 -4.01 -4.92 -11.76
CA GLN A 110 -4.99 -3.84 -11.76
C GLN A 110 -6.04 -4.00 -10.65
N ASN A 111 -6.62 -5.20 -10.54
CA ASN A 111 -7.64 -5.51 -9.54
C ASN A 111 -7.09 -5.49 -8.11
N VAL A 112 -5.92 -6.11 -7.85
CA VAL A 112 -5.39 -6.13 -6.47
C VAL A 112 -4.93 -4.75 -6.01
N VAL A 113 -4.44 -3.90 -6.92
CA VAL A 113 -4.06 -2.52 -6.61
C VAL A 113 -5.30 -1.67 -6.35
N PHE A 114 -6.36 -1.85 -7.15
CA PHE A 114 -7.67 -1.23 -6.89
C PHE A 114 -8.17 -1.57 -5.48
N ASP A 115 -8.17 -2.86 -5.12
CA ASP A 115 -8.60 -3.32 -3.80
C ASP A 115 -7.70 -2.78 -2.69
N THR A 116 -6.39 -2.69 -2.94
CA THR A 116 -5.43 -2.10 -1.99
C THR A 116 -5.75 -0.63 -1.73
N ILE A 117 -6.05 0.17 -2.76
CA ILE A 117 -6.47 1.57 -2.58
C ILE A 117 -7.75 1.66 -1.73
N ILE A 118 -8.72 0.76 -1.97
CA ILE A 118 -9.92 0.67 -1.13
C ILE A 118 -9.57 0.36 0.33
N GLN A 119 -8.65 -0.58 0.59
CA GLN A 119 -8.23 -0.89 1.96
C GLN A 119 -7.59 0.30 2.67
N PHE A 120 -6.78 1.10 1.95
CA PHE A 120 -6.24 2.33 2.51
C PHE A 120 -7.35 3.34 2.86
N ALA A 121 -8.35 3.50 1.99
CA ALA A 121 -9.48 4.39 2.25
C ALA A 121 -10.37 3.92 3.41
N ILE A 122 -10.56 2.60 3.57
CA ILE A 122 -11.31 2.01 4.70
C ILE A 122 -10.58 2.24 6.02
N GLN A 123 -9.28 1.91 6.04
CA GLN A 123 -8.52 1.88 7.28
C GLN A 123 -8.19 3.29 7.80
N LEU A 124 -8.13 4.27 6.91
CA LEU A 124 -7.78 5.65 7.23
C LEU A 124 -8.99 6.55 6.90
N GLU A 125 -9.93 6.65 7.85
CA GLU A 125 -11.28 7.23 7.67
C GLU A 125 -11.34 8.64 7.03
N ASN A 126 -10.28 9.46 7.13
CA ASN A 126 -10.20 10.77 6.45
C ASN A 126 -9.21 10.83 5.25
N ALA A 127 -8.63 9.71 4.84
CA ALA A 127 -7.74 9.63 3.68
C ALA A 127 -8.50 9.59 2.35
N SER A 128 -9.81 9.26 2.39
CA SER A 128 -10.68 9.16 1.21
C SER A 128 -10.60 10.37 0.29
N GLU A 129 -10.57 11.60 0.85
CA GLU A 129 -10.47 12.82 0.03
C GLU A 129 -9.11 12.95 -0.65
N THR A 130 -8.02 12.55 0.02
CA THR A 130 -6.67 12.52 -0.56
C THR A 130 -6.63 11.57 -1.76
N PHE A 131 -7.12 10.33 -1.60
CA PHE A 131 -7.17 9.36 -2.69
C PHE A 131 -8.06 9.82 -3.85
N ILE A 132 -9.26 10.34 -3.57
CA ILE A 132 -10.17 10.85 -4.61
C ILE A 132 -9.52 11.98 -5.42
N ASN A 133 -8.83 12.91 -4.76
CA ASN A 133 -8.17 14.03 -5.44
C ASN A 133 -7.02 13.55 -6.33
N GLU A 134 -6.20 12.61 -5.84
CA GLU A 134 -5.14 12.03 -6.67
C GLU A 134 -5.70 11.24 -7.86
N ILE A 135 -6.77 10.46 -7.68
CA ILE A 135 -7.43 9.76 -8.80
C ILE A 135 -7.91 10.76 -9.86
N ARG A 136 -8.56 11.86 -9.46
CA ARG A 136 -9.01 12.90 -10.39
C ARG A 136 -7.85 13.55 -11.15
N ASN A 137 -6.73 13.80 -10.48
CA ASN A 137 -5.55 14.41 -11.06
C ASN A 137 -4.93 13.56 -12.18
N VAL A 138 -4.99 12.23 -12.06
CA VAL A 138 -4.34 11.32 -13.02
C VAL A 138 -5.31 10.62 -13.97
N LYS A 139 -6.63 10.62 -13.70
CA LYS A 139 -7.65 9.92 -14.52
C LYS A 139 -7.46 10.10 -16.03
N HIS A 140 -7.23 11.32 -16.50
CA HIS A 140 -7.07 11.63 -17.93
C HIS A 140 -5.83 10.98 -18.58
N LYS A 141 -4.88 10.51 -17.77
CA LYS A 141 -3.66 9.80 -18.19
C LYS A 141 -3.84 8.28 -18.19
N HIS A 142 -4.84 7.75 -17.49
CA HIS A 142 -5.10 6.32 -17.42
C HIS A 142 -5.70 5.80 -18.72
N ARG A 143 -5.33 4.57 -19.09
CA ARG A 143 -5.91 3.83 -20.21
C ARG A 143 -7.36 3.48 -19.95
N ASN A 144 -7.69 3.12 -18.71
CA ASN A 144 -9.05 2.81 -18.29
C ASN A 144 -9.61 3.88 -17.35
N GLN A 145 -10.16 4.95 -17.92
CA GLN A 145 -10.76 6.04 -17.16
C GLN A 145 -12.01 5.61 -16.37
N THR A 146 -12.75 4.60 -16.86
CA THR A 146 -13.92 4.06 -16.18
C THR A 146 -13.54 3.37 -14.87
N LEU A 147 -12.39 2.70 -14.81
CA LEU A 147 -11.89 2.10 -13.57
C LEU A 147 -11.62 3.17 -12.51
N CYS A 148 -11.08 4.33 -12.89
CA CYS A 148 -10.92 5.47 -11.98
C CYS A 148 -12.27 5.99 -11.45
N ASP A 149 -13.29 6.07 -12.31
CA ASP A 149 -14.64 6.48 -11.91
C ASP A 149 -15.24 5.49 -10.91
N THR A 150 -15.15 4.20 -11.21
CA THR A 150 -15.59 3.14 -10.30
C THR A 150 -14.83 3.21 -8.97
N LEU A 151 -13.53 3.47 -8.97
CA LEU A 151 -12.76 3.61 -7.73
C LEU A 151 -13.26 4.78 -6.88
N ILE A 152 -13.50 5.95 -7.49
CA ILE A 152 -14.05 7.12 -6.79
C ILE A 152 -15.42 6.79 -6.19
N GLU A 153 -16.33 6.19 -6.96
CA GLU A 153 -17.66 5.81 -6.49
C GLU A 153 -17.57 4.85 -5.30
N ARG A 154 -16.69 3.85 -5.36
CA ARG A 154 -16.50 2.89 -4.27
C ARG A 154 -15.95 3.54 -3.02
N ILE A 155 -14.96 4.43 -3.12
CA ILE A 155 -14.43 5.18 -1.96
C ILE A 155 -15.51 6.08 -1.34
N GLN A 156 -16.34 6.74 -2.16
CA GLN A 156 -17.42 7.60 -1.66
C GLN A 156 -18.51 6.82 -0.92
N GLN A 157 -18.72 5.54 -1.26
CA GLN A 157 -19.67 4.64 -0.60
C GLN A 157 -19.14 4.05 0.72
N LEU A 158 -17.88 4.27 1.09
CA LEU A 158 -17.32 3.81 2.38
C LEU A 158 -17.79 4.64 3.57
N LYS A 159 -18.50 5.75 3.32
CA LYS A 159 -19.03 6.69 4.32
C LYS A 159 -20.31 6.19 4.99
#